data_AF-A0A397VNZ4-F1
#
_entry.id   AF-A0A397VNZ4-F1
#
_cell.length_a   1.000
_cell.length_b   1.000
_cell.length_c   1.000
_cell.angle_alpha   90.00
_cell.angle_beta   90.00
_cell.angle_gamma   90.00
#
_symmetry.space_group_name_H-M   'P 1'
#
loop_
_entity.id
_entity.type
_entity.pdbx_description
1 polymer ?
#
loop_
_entity_poly.entity_id
_entity_poly.type
_entity_poly.pdbx_seq_one_letter_code
_entity_poly.pdbx_strand_id
1 'polypeptide(L)'
;MILERVLCPLCANKTFKNSHGLRIHHSTVHISKKISINKVNEYTTCSLCPKKTYKSTQGLRQHETLRYLYYNTPSSNLLELPQQHINEVKETLFVRIFRDFINRYSPSSNRYLCVFQGPDAYETLGKLLNRSNWGTRKYQHGQETRIVLGELFENDSATDSKSSEQIQLQKTKSKCNTRKKDIPQLTIEWKKRTVTDNANNKSFSSELKIDI
;
A
#
# COMPACT_ATOMS: atom_id res chain seq x y z
N MET A 1 -3.41 41.84 -39.30
CA MET A 1 -4.29 41.54 -38.15
C MET A 1 -4.04 42.60 -37.08
N ILE A 2 -5.01 43.49 -36.83
CA ILE A 2 -4.87 44.54 -35.82
C ILE A 2 -5.05 43.88 -34.45
N LEU A 3 -4.01 43.92 -33.60
CA LEU A 3 -4.11 43.48 -32.21
C LEU A 3 -4.96 44.52 -31.46
N GLU A 4 -6.22 44.21 -31.17
CA GLU A 4 -7.03 45.03 -30.26
C GLU A 4 -6.36 45.05 -28.87
N ARG A 5 -5.95 46.24 -28.43
CA ARG A 5 -5.40 46.45 -27.09
C ARG A 5 -6.51 46.87 -26.14
N VAL A 6 -6.46 46.34 -24.92
CA VAL A 6 -7.47 46.61 -23.88
C VAL A 6 -7.02 47.81 -23.04
N LEU A 7 -7.90 48.79 -22.86
CA LEU A 7 -7.65 50.03 -22.11
C LEU A 7 -8.05 49.90 -20.64
N CYS A 8 -7.31 50.54 -19.73
CA CYS A 8 -7.76 50.73 -18.35
C CYS A 8 -8.67 51.97 -18.25
N PRO A 9 -9.89 51.86 -17.71
CA PRO A 9 -10.80 53.00 -17.58
C PRO A 9 -10.40 53.97 -16.46
N LEU A 10 -9.52 53.56 -15.54
CA LEU A 10 -9.13 54.35 -14.36
C LEU A 10 -7.75 55.01 -14.49
N CYS A 11 -7.03 54.78 -15.59
CA CYS A 11 -5.70 55.34 -15.85
C CYS A 11 -5.68 55.99 -17.23
N ALA A 12 -5.14 57.22 -17.33
CA ALA A 12 -4.94 57.85 -18.62
C ALA A 12 -3.94 57.04 -19.49
N ASN A 13 -4.39 56.59 -20.66
CA ASN A 13 -3.61 55.95 -21.73
C ASN A 13 -2.85 54.66 -21.40
N LYS A 14 -3.24 53.91 -20.34
CA LYS A 14 -2.68 52.56 -20.12
C LYS A 14 -3.39 51.51 -20.97
N THR A 15 -2.61 50.90 -21.86
CA THR A 15 -3.06 49.82 -22.75
C THR A 15 -2.39 48.48 -22.39
N PHE A 16 -3.14 47.40 -22.54
CA PHE A 16 -2.70 46.04 -22.26
C PHE A 16 -2.88 45.16 -23.49
N LYS A 17 -2.01 44.16 -23.63
CA LYS A 17 -2.10 43.19 -24.74
C LYS A 17 -3.35 42.31 -24.66
N ASN A 18 -3.94 42.14 -23.47
CA ASN A 18 -5.14 41.33 -23.22
C ASN A 18 -5.81 41.71 -21.88
N SER A 19 -7.01 41.18 -21.65
CA SER A 19 -7.81 41.40 -20.44
C SER A 19 -7.14 40.87 -19.17
N HIS A 20 -6.29 39.84 -19.26
CA HIS A 20 -5.52 39.31 -18.13
C HIS A 20 -4.54 40.36 -17.59
N GLY A 21 -3.81 41.04 -18.48
CA GLY A 21 -2.92 42.14 -18.10
C GLY A 21 -3.67 43.31 -17.45
N LEU A 22 -4.84 43.67 -17.98
CA LEU A 22 -5.70 44.68 -17.38
C LEU A 22 -6.16 44.28 -15.97
N ARG A 23 -6.58 43.02 -15.77
CA ARG A 23 -7.07 42.53 -14.47
C ARG A 23 -5.98 42.58 -13.40
N ILE A 24 -4.74 42.20 -13.74
CA ILE A 24 -3.61 42.29 -12.82
C ILE A 24 -3.35 43.75 -12.45
N HIS A 25 -3.30 44.65 -13.44
CA HIS A 25 -3.12 46.07 -13.21
C HIS A 25 -4.20 46.66 -12.31
N HIS A 26 -5.47 46.31 -12.53
CA HIS A 26 -6.59 46.78 -11.71
C HIS A 26 -6.46 46.30 -10.26
N SER A 27 -6.08 45.03 -10.07
CA SER A 27 -5.83 44.43 -8.75
C SER A 27 -4.71 45.12 -7.98
N THR A 28 -3.61 45.48 -8.66
CA THR A 28 -2.42 46.03 -7.99
C THR A 28 -2.47 47.54 -7.82
N VAL A 29 -3.00 48.28 -8.80
CA VAL A 29 -2.96 49.75 -8.83
C VAL A 29 -4.22 50.37 -8.24
N HIS A 30 -5.38 49.76 -8.43
CA HIS A 30 -6.66 50.35 -8.02
C HIS A 30 -7.33 49.66 -6.83
N ILE A 31 -7.03 48.38 -6.59
CA ILE A 31 -7.68 47.59 -5.53
C ILE A 31 -6.82 47.49 -4.24
N SER A 32 -5.60 48.03 -4.24
CA SER A 32 -4.67 47.89 -3.11
C SER A 32 -5.07 48.66 -1.83
N LYS A 33 -5.94 48.08 -0.99
CA LYS A 33 -5.66 47.73 0.42
C LYS A 33 -6.93 47.44 1.25
N LYS A 34 -7.06 46.19 1.73
CA LYS A 34 -7.05 45.78 3.16
C LYS A 34 -7.83 44.47 3.32
N ILE A 35 -7.12 43.36 3.49
CA ILE A 35 -7.32 42.54 4.70
C ILE A 35 -5.93 42.01 5.12
N SER A 36 -5.30 42.69 6.07
CA SER A 36 -4.31 42.08 6.94
C SER A 36 -5.04 41.11 7.86
N ILE A 37 -5.34 39.91 7.37
CA ILE A 37 -5.62 38.79 8.28
C ILE A 37 -4.26 38.44 8.88
N ASN A 38 -4.17 38.46 10.20
CA ASN A 38 -3.15 37.71 10.94
C ASN A 38 -3.27 36.25 10.51
N LYS A 39 -2.67 35.89 9.37
CA LYS A 39 -2.62 34.53 8.88
C LYS A 39 -1.55 33.87 9.72
N VAL A 40 -1.99 33.20 10.80
CA VAL A 40 -1.17 32.16 11.42
C VAL A 40 -0.69 31.30 10.26
N ASN A 41 0.62 31.29 10.02
CA ASN A 41 1.20 30.50 8.94
C ASN A 41 0.99 29.04 9.34
N GLU A 42 -0.17 28.48 9.01
CA GLU A 42 -0.47 27.07 9.21
C GLU A 42 0.34 26.32 8.15
N TYR A 43 1.53 25.91 8.56
CA TYR A 43 2.41 25.12 7.71
C TYR A 43 1.82 23.72 7.58
N THR A 44 1.69 23.25 6.34
CA THR A 44 1.27 21.88 6.07
C THR A 44 2.49 20.99 5.92
N THR A 45 2.42 19.76 6.43
CA THR A 45 3.52 18.79 6.39
C THR A 45 3.19 17.60 5.51
N CYS A 46 4.20 17.02 4.89
CA CYS A 46 4.06 15.75 4.19
C CYS A 46 4.13 14.58 5.20
N SER A 47 3.16 13.67 5.16
CA SER A 47 3.12 12.47 6.01
C SER A 47 4.32 11.53 5.82
N LEU A 48 4.96 11.59 4.65
CA LEU A 48 6.12 10.76 4.28
C LEU A 48 7.46 11.49 4.45
N CYS A 49 7.44 12.81 4.65
CA CYS A 49 8.62 13.64 4.84
C CYS A 49 8.44 14.54 6.08
N PRO A 50 8.60 14.00 7.30
CA PRO A 50 8.36 14.74 8.54
C PRO A 50 9.26 15.98 8.70
N LYS A 51 10.37 16.05 7.96
CA LYS A 51 11.29 17.21 7.96
C LYS A 51 10.88 18.33 6.98
N LYS A 52 9.85 18.15 6.16
CA LYS A 52 9.44 19.14 5.15
C LYS A 52 8.08 19.77 5.49
N THR A 53 8.10 21.07 5.69
CA THR A 53 6.95 21.94 5.93
C THR A 53 6.73 22.87 4.76
N TYR A 54 5.47 23.12 4.40
CA TYR A 54 5.07 23.94 3.26
C TYR A 54 4.22 25.11 3.74
N LYS A 55 4.47 26.29 3.17
CA LYS A 55 3.70 27.52 3.47
C LYS A 55 2.30 27.50 2.85
N SER A 56 1.99 26.52 1.99
CA SER A 56 0.71 26.39 1.31
C SER A 56 0.39 24.94 0.96
N THR A 57 -0.91 24.63 0.88
CA THR A 57 -1.43 23.35 0.39
C THR A 57 -1.00 23.06 -1.04
N GLN A 58 -0.90 24.09 -1.89
CA GLN A 58 -0.41 23.95 -3.25
C GLN A 58 1.08 23.55 -3.29
N GLY A 59 1.91 24.10 -2.42
CA GLY A 59 3.32 23.71 -2.30
C GLY A 59 3.48 22.27 -1.83
N LEU A 60 2.63 21.81 -0.90
CA LEU A 60 2.58 20.40 -0.51
C LEU A 60 2.15 19.51 -1.67
N ARG A 61 1.08 19.86 -2.40
CA ARG A 61 0.63 19.10 -3.58
C ARG A 61 1.70 18.99 -4.65
N GLN A 62 2.41 20.07 -4.95
CA GLN A 62 3.52 20.03 -5.90
C GLN A 62 4.65 19.13 -5.42
N HIS A 63 5.02 19.20 -4.14
CA HIS A 63 5.99 18.29 -3.56
C HIS A 63 5.55 16.83 -3.68
N GLU A 64 4.29 16.55 -3.32
CA GLU A 64 3.68 15.25 -3.43
C GLU A 64 3.71 14.74 -4.87
N THR A 65 3.23 15.51 -5.85
CA THR A 65 3.25 15.14 -7.27
C THR A 65 4.67 14.86 -7.77
N LEU A 66 5.63 15.75 -7.49
CA LEU A 66 7.03 15.55 -7.87
C LEU A 66 7.58 14.29 -7.21
N ARG A 67 7.34 14.09 -5.92
CA ARG A 67 7.84 12.90 -5.23
C ARG A 67 7.16 11.62 -5.73
N TYR A 68 5.84 11.63 -5.98
CA TYR A 68 5.03 10.56 -6.59
C TYR A 68 5.56 10.12 -7.95
N LEU A 69 6.05 11.05 -8.77
CA LEU A 69 6.72 10.75 -10.04
C LEU A 69 8.05 9.98 -9.84
N TYR A 70 8.74 10.18 -8.71
CA TYR A 70 10.09 9.64 -8.49
C TYR A 70 10.19 8.55 -7.41
N TYR A 71 9.11 8.12 -6.73
CA TYR A 71 9.23 7.06 -5.71
C TYR A 71 9.68 5.71 -6.30
N ASN A 72 9.36 5.45 -7.57
CA ASN A 72 9.79 4.24 -8.27
C ASN A 72 11.08 4.43 -9.07
N THR A 73 11.66 5.65 -9.06
CA THR A 73 12.90 5.95 -9.77
C THR A 73 14.03 6.06 -8.76
N PRO A 74 14.97 5.09 -8.73
CA PRO A 74 16.14 5.20 -7.88
C PRO A 74 16.87 6.51 -8.16
N SER A 75 17.29 7.22 -7.11
CA SER A 75 18.16 8.39 -7.27
C SER A 75 19.43 7.96 -7.99
N SER A 76 19.89 8.78 -8.94
CA SER A 76 21.15 8.57 -9.68
C SER A 76 22.40 8.46 -8.78
N ASN A 77 22.28 8.85 -7.50
CA ASN A 77 23.37 8.87 -6.53
C ASN A 77 23.26 7.71 -5.50
N LEU A 78 22.40 6.72 -5.73
CA LEU A 78 22.38 5.52 -4.90
C LEU A 78 23.67 4.73 -5.13
N LEU A 79 24.47 4.60 -4.06
CA LEU A 79 25.57 3.63 -4.04
C LEU A 79 25.00 2.25 -4.40
N GLU A 80 25.49 1.65 -5.48
CA GLU A 80 25.17 0.26 -5.81
C GLU A 80 25.69 -0.61 -4.67
N LEU A 81 24.77 -1.07 -3.83
CA LEU A 81 25.09 -2.02 -2.79
C LEU A 81 25.31 -3.39 -3.44
N PRO A 82 26.32 -4.15 -2.99
CA PRO A 82 26.49 -5.53 -3.42
C PRO A 82 25.18 -6.30 -3.23
N GLN A 83 24.82 -7.14 -4.21
CA GLN A 83 23.59 -7.93 -4.19
C GLN A 83 23.42 -8.75 -2.89
N GLN A 84 24.53 -9.13 -2.26
CA GLN A 84 24.57 -9.82 -0.96
C GLN A 84 23.93 -8.97 0.16
N HIS A 85 24.33 -7.71 0.31
CA HIS A 85 23.75 -6.80 1.30
C HIS A 85 22.26 -6.56 1.04
N ILE A 86 21.85 -6.43 -0.23
CA ILE A 86 20.43 -6.25 -0.57
C ILE A 86 19.61 -7.46 -0.11
N ASN A 87 20.11 -8.68 -0.32
CA ASN A 87 19.42 -9.90 0.10
C ASN A 87 19.39 -10.07 1.62
N GLU A 88 20.48 -9.74 2.32
CA GLU A 88 20.55 -9.76 3.79
C GLU A 88 19.57 -8.75 4.41
N VAL A 89 19.45 -7.55 3.82
CA VAL A 89 18.47 -6.55 4.25
C VAL A 89 17.05 -7.05 4.04
N LYS A 90 16.75 -7.70 2.90
CA LYS A 90 15.43 -8.29 2.64
C LYS A 90 15.07 -9.41 3.61
N GLU A 91 16.03 -10.29 3.90
CA GLU A 91 15.86 -11.36 4.90
C GLU A 91 15.58 -10.77 6.29
N THR A 92 16.42 -9.82 6.72
CA THR A 92 16.29 -9.15 8.01
C THR A 92 14.94 -8.46 8.13
N LEU A 93 14.50 -7.79 7.06
CA LEU A 93 13.19 -7.14 7.03
C LEU A 93 12.05 -8.15 7.14
N PHE A 94 12.13 -9.26 6.39
CA PHE A 94 11.13 -10.32 6.46
C PHE A 94 11.05 -10.90 7.88
N VAL A 95 12.18 -11.31 8.46
CA VAL A 95 12.24 -11.87 9.81
C VAL A 95 11.74 -10.88 10.85
N ARG A 96 12.04 -9.59 10.69
CA ARG A 96 11.59 -8.56 11.63
C ARG A 96 10.09 -8.30 11.56
N ILE A 97 9.51 -8.30 10.35
CA ILE A 97 8.07 -8.08 10.15
C ILE A 97 7.29 -9.32 10.60
N PHE A 98 7.71 -10.52 10.19
CA PHE A 98 6.95 -11.75 10.39
C PHE A 98 7.40 -12.56 11.61
N ARG A 99 8.25 -12.00 12.48
CA ARG A 99 8.93 -12.72 13.57
C ARG A 99 8.02 -13.69 14.33
N ASP A 100 6.89 -13.17 14.80
CA ASP A 100 5.95 -13.90 15.66
C ASP A 100 5.03 -14.85 14.87
N PHE A 101 5.12 -14.82 13.54
CA PHE A 101 4.31 -15.58 12.60
C PHE A 101 5.12 -16.62 11.81
N ILE A 102 6.41 -16.77 12.07
CA ILE A 102 7.24 -17.81 11.43
C ILE A 102 6.89 -19.16 12.06
N ASN A 103 6.19 -20.01 11.32
CA ASN A 103 5.85 -21.36 11.77
C ASN A 103 6.99 -22.35 11.53
N ARG A 104 7.73 -22.19 10.42
CA ARG A 104 8.83 -23.09 10.05
C ARG A 104 9.99 -22.32 9.44
N TYR A 105 11.19 -22.65 9.89
CA TYR A 105 12.45 -22.27 9.24
C TYR A 105 13.20 -23.53 8.82
N SER A 106 13.71 -23.54 7.59
CA SER A 106 14.50 -24.63 7.03
C SER A 106 15.90 -24.12 6.69
N PRO A 107 16.91 -24.40 7.53
CA PRO A 107 18.28 -23.93 7.31
C PRO A 107 18.89 -24.42 6.00
N SER A 108 18.62 -25.68 5.63
CA SER A 108 19.16 -26.31 4.41
C SER A 108 18.69 -25.65 3.11
N SER A 109 17.52 -24.99 3.14
CA SER A 109 16.94 -24.31 1.99
C SER A 109 16.80 -22.80 2.17
N ASN A 110 17.34 -22.25 3.27
CA ASN A 110 17.21 -20.84 3.66
C ASN A 110 15.78 -20.30 3.46
N ARG A 111 14.82 -21.05 4.00
CA ARG A 111 13.38 -20.83 3.75
C ARG A 111 12.64 -20.58 5.06
N TYR A 112 11.89 -19.49 5.09
CA TYR A 112 10.93 -19.17 6.14
C TYR A 112 9.51 -19.38 5.62
N LEU A 113 8.64 -19.95 6.44
CA LEU A 113 7.25 -20.18 6.12
C LEU A 113 6.37 -19.67 7.26
N CYS A 114 5.46 -18.76 6.91
CA CYS A 114 4.37 -18.30 7.75
C CYS A 114 3.06 -18.89 7.21
N VAL A 115 2.20 -19.35 8.10
CA VAL A 115 0.93 -20.02 7.81
C VAL A 115 -0.14 -19.36 8.65
N PHE A 116 -1.11 -18.75 7.98
CA PHE A 116 -2.25 -18.10 8.58
C PHE A 116 -3.50 -18.92 8.25
N GLN A 117 -4.19 -19.38 9.28
CA GLN A 117 -5.39 -20.19 9.15
C GLN A 117 -6.60 -19.42 9.67
N GLY A 118 -7.77 -19.69 9.08
CA GLY A 118 -9.04 -19.15 9.53
C GLY A 118 -9.38 -17.76 8.96
N PRO A 119 -10.58 -17.26 9.30
CA PRO A 119 -11.15 -16.04 8.72
C PRO A 119 -10.36 -14.77 9.06
N ASP A 120 -9.65 -14.79 10.19
CA ASP A 120 -8.91 -13.64 10.71
C ASP A 120 -7.50 -13.48 10.09
N ALA A 121 -7.10 -14.39 9.21
CA ALA A 121 -5.78 -14.39 8.56
C ALA A 121 -5.49 -13.06 7.84
N TYR A 122 -6.45 -12.56 7.06
CA TYR A 122 -6.29 -11.28 6.35
C TYR A 122 -6.33 -10.06 7.28
N GLU A 123 -7.10 -10.12 8.36
CA GLU A 123 -7.14 -9.03 9.35
C GLU A 123 -5.80 -8.95 10.09
N THR A 124 -5.24 -10.09 10.48
CA THR A 124 -3.94 -10.21 11.13
C THR A 124 -2.83 -9.62 10.25
N LEU A 125 -2.79 -9.99 8.96
CA LEU A 125 -1.85 -9.40 8.00
C LEU A 125 -2.08 -7.90 7.77
N GLY A 126 -3.34 -7.48 7.75
CA GLY A 126 -3.67 -6.07 7.58
C GLY A 126 -3.15 -5.21 8.73
N LYS A 127 -3.28 -5.71 9.97
CA LYS A 127 -2.68 -5.08 11.15
C LYS A 127 -1.16 -5.10 11.09
N LEU A 128 -0.56 -6.25 10.75
CA LEU A 128 0.89 -6.43 10.69
C LEU A 128 1.58 -5.47 9.71
N LEU A 129 0.97 -5.27 8.54
CA LEU A 129 1.52 -4.45 7.46
C LEU A 129 0.94 -3.04 7.43
N ASN A 130 0.18 -2.66 8.47
CA ASN A 130 -0.49 -1.37 8.60
C ASN A 130 -1.28 -0.96 7.34
N ARG A 131 -1.97 -1.93 6.74
CA ARG A 131 -2.79 -1.74 5.54
C ARG A 131 -4.02 -2.62 5.64
N SER A 132 -5.18 -2.01 5.85
CA SER A 132 -6.46 -2.73 5.84
C SER A 132 -6.80 -3.24 4.43
N ASN A 133 -7.53 -4.35 4.35
CA ASN A 133 -8.14 -4.89 3.12
C ASN A 133 -7.18 -5.61 2.13
N TRP A 134 -6.20 -6.38 2.62
CA TRP A 134 -5.29 -7.17 1.75
C TRP A 134 -6.01 -8.18 0.85
N GLY A 135 -7.14 -8.71 1.29
CA GLY A 135 -7.97 -9.63 0.51
C GLY A 135 -8.94 -8.92 -0.44
N THR A 136 -8.93 -7.60 -0.55
CA THR A 136 -9.97 -6.83 -1.23
C THR A 136 -9.40 -6.01 -2.37
N ARG A 137 -10.00 -6.14 -3.56
CA ARG A 137 -9.72 -5.28 -4.72
C ARG A 137 -10.94 -4.45 -5.07
N LYS A 138 -10.79 -3.13 -5.01
CA LYS A 138 -11.81 -2.15 -5.43
C LYS A 138 -11.58 -1.73 -6.88
N TYR A 139 -12.63 -1.70 -7.68
CA TYR A 139 -12.62 -1.27 -9.07
C TYR A 139 -13.26 0.12 -9.22
N GLN A 140 -13.00 0.79 -10.36
CA GLN A 140 -13.43 2.17 -10.60
C GLN A 140 -14.97 2.36 -10.56
N HIS A 141 -15.74 1.32 -10.88
CA HIS A 141 -17.20 1.35 -10.91
C HIS A 141 -17.85 0.95 -9.58
N GLY A 142 -17.13 1.01 -8.47
CA GLY A 142 -17.64 0.64 -7.14
C GLY A 142 -17.80 -0.86 -6.91
N GLN A 143 -17.42 -1.69 -7.88
CA GLN A 143 -17.31 -3.14 -7.69
C GLN A 143 -16.15 -3.47 -6.76
N GLU A 144 -16.31 -4.52 -5.95
CA GLU A 144 -15.29 -5.02 -5.04
C GLU A 144 -15.22 -6.55 -5.14
N THR A 145 -14.02 -7.11 -5.23
CA THR A 145 -13.78 -8.55 -5.05
C THR A 145 -13.03 -8.77 -3.75
N ARG A 146 -13.51 -9.71 -2.92
CA ARG A 146 -12.90 -10.06 -1.63
C ARG A 146 -12.56 -11.54 -1.59
N ILE A 147 -11.35 -11.86 -1.17
CA ILE A 147 -10.89 -13.21 -0.86
C ILE A 147 -11.24 -13.49 0.60
N VAL A 148 -11.91 -14.61 0.84
CA VAL A 148 -12.34 -15.05 2.17
C VAL A 148 -11.73 -16.42 2.43
N LEU A 149 -10.89 -16.51 3.47
CA LEU A 149 -10.40 -17.77 4.01
C LEU A 149 -11.43 -18.29 5.01
N GLY A 150 -12.48 -18.94 4.53
CA GLY A 150 -13.54 -19.52 5.37
C GLY A 150 -13.45 -21.04 5.42
N GLU A 151 -13.98 -21.66 6.48
CA GLU A 151 -14.31 -23.08 6.42
C GLU A 151 -15.22 -23.30 5.21
N LEU A 152 -14.90 -24.29 4.37
CA LEU A 152 -15.79 -24.72 3.29
C LEU A 152 -17.15 -24.93 3.94
N PHE A 153 -18.14 -24.11 3.58
CA PHE A 153 -19.50 -24.32 4.01
C PHE A 153 -19.85 -25.75 3.62
N GLU A 154 -19.99 -26.64 4.61
CA GLU A 154 -20.68 -27.89 4.37
C GLU A 154 -22.07 -27.46 3.91
N ASN A 155 -22.42 -27.84 2.68
CA ASN A 155 -23.75 -27.65 2.16
C ASN A 155 -24.67 -28.58 2.95
N ASP A 156 -25.05 -28.17 4.16
CA ASP A 156 -26.15 -28.76 4.89
C ASP A 156 -27.43 -28.17 4.31
N SER A 157 -27.86 -28.75 3.20
CA SER A 157 -29.22 -28.61 2.70
C SER A 157 -29.88 -29.97 2.52
N ALA A 158 -30.26 -30.56 3.65
CA ALA A 158 -31.53 -31.27 3.74
C ALA A 158 -32.06 -31.11 5.17
N THR A 159 -32.98 -30.16 5.29
CA THR A 159 -33.90 -30.00 6.41
C THR A 159 -34.56 -31.33 6.76
N ASP A 160 -34.56 -31.72 8.04
CA ASP A 160 -35.86 -31.91 8.68
C ASP A 160 -35.79 -31.74 10.20
N SER A 161 -36.88 -31.21 10.71
CA SER A 161 -37.09 -30.75 12.08
C SER A 161 -37.16 -31.93 13.05
N LYS A 162 -36.57 -31.82 14.24
CA LYS A 162 -37.24 -32.10 15.53
C LYS A 162 -36.36 -31.79 16.74
N SER A 163 -37.10 -31.35 17.75
CA SER A 163 -36.73 -30.88 19.08
C SER A 163 -35.88 -31.84 19.92
N SER A 164 -35.16 -31.21 20.85
CA SER A 164 -34.63 -31.69 22.14
C SER A 164 -35.04 -33.10 22.58
N GLU A 165 -34.04 -33.95 22.84
CA GLU A 165 -33.71 -34.57 24.13
C GLU A 165 -32.93 -35.89 23.94
N GLN A 166 -31.94 -36.13 24.82
CA GLN A 166 -31.33 -37.44 25.14
C GLN A 166 -30.43 -38.05 24.04
N ILE A 167 -29.32 -38.76 24.25
CA ILE A 167 -28.65 -39.42 25.38
C ILE A 167 -27.27 -39.85 24.80
N GLN A 168 -26.16 -39.48 25.44
CA GLN A 168 -25.22 -40.42 26.09
C GLN A 168 -24.15 -41.10 25.22
N LEU A 169 -22.91 -40.97 25.71
CA LEU A 169 -21.69 -41.75 25.45
C LEU A 169 -21.80 -42.93 24.48
N GLN A 170 -21.10 -42.84 23.35
CA GLN A 170 -20.40 -44.00 22.78
C GLN A 170 -19.00 -43.61 22.32
N LYS A 171 -18.03 -43.86 23.23
CA LYS A 171 -16.64 -44.11 22.86
C LYS A 171 -16.64 -45.32 21.92
N THR A 172 -16.38 -45.12 20.64
CA THR A 172 -15.81 -46.16 19.80
C THR A 172 -14.51 -45.63 19.23
N LYS A 173 -13.40 -46.25 19.65
CA LYS A 173 -12.08 -46.05 19.05
C LYS A 173 -12.15 -46.57 17.61
N SER A 174 -12.46 -45.71 16.66
CA SER A 174 -12.22 -45.98 15.24
C SER A 174 -10.92 -45.29 14.85
N LYS A 175 -9.90 -46.11 14.62
CA LYS A 175 -8.63 -45.71 14.01
C LYS A 175 -8.91 -45.45 12.52
N CYS A 176 -9.46 -44.28 12.20
CA CYS A 176 -9.66 -43.83 10.83
C CYS A 176 -8.61 -42.75 10.52
N ASN A 177 -7.80 -43.00 9.49
CA ASN A 177 -6.98 -41.98 8.84
C ASN A 177 -7.93 -40.88 8.35
N THR A 178 -8.13 -39.84 9.17
CA THR A 178 -8.80 -38.63 8.73
C THR A 178 -7.91 -38.01 7.68
N ARG A 179 -8.30 -38.12 6.41
CA ARG A 179 -7.84 -37.18 5.38
C ARG A 179 -8.06 -35.81 6.00
N LYS A 180 -6.97 -35.11 6.36
CA LYS A 180 -7.08 -33.75 6.91
C LYS A 180 -7.89 -32.99 5.87
N LYS A 181 -9.13 -32.61 6.20
CA LYS A 181 -9.89 -31.68 5.37
C LYS A 181 -8.95 -30.49 5.14
N ASP A 182 -8.68 -30.16 3.88
CA ASP A 182 -7.80 -29.05 3.54
C ASP A 182 -8.45 -27.77 4.04
N ILE A 183 -8.13 -27.39 5.28
CA ILE A 183 -8.50 -26.10 5.85
C ILE A 183 -7.80 -25.08 4.95
N PRO A 184 -8.51 -24.11 4.35
CA PRO A 184 -7.88 -23.10 3.51
C PRO A 184 -6.91 -22.27 4.36
N GLN A 185 -5.69 -22.08 3.84
CA GLN A 185 -4.60 -21.43 4.57
C GLN A 185 -3.89 -20.46 3.65
N LEU A 186 -3.65 -19.28 4.19
CA LEU A 186 -2.78 -18.30 3.57
C LEU A 186 -1.35 -18.57 4.00
N THR A 187 -0.48 -18.83 3.04
CA THR A 187 0.93 -19.08 3.31
C THR A 187 1.79 -17.97 2.73
N ILE A 188 2.78 -17.52 3.51
CA ILE A 188 3.79 -16.58 3.08
C ILE A 188 5.14 -17.28 3.21
N GLU A 189 5.76 -17.55 2.08
CA GLU A 189 7.08 -18.18 1.98
C GLU A 189 8.11 -17.14 1.56
N TRP A 190 9.21 -17.06 2.31
CA TRP A 190 10.42 -16.37 1.88
C TRP A 190 11.53 -17.38 1.70
N LYS A 191 12.29 -17.29 0.60
CA LYS A 191 13.51 -18.09 0.43
C LYS A 191 14.62 -17.34 -0.29
N LYS A 192 15.85 -17.65 0.12
CA LYS A 192 17.07 -17.27 -0.59
C LYS A 192 17.35 -18.30 -1.67
N ARG A 193 17.39 -17.89 -2.94
CA ARG A 193 17.80 -18.70 -4.08
C ARG A 193 19.21 -18.34 -4.53
N THR A 194 19.99 -19.35 -4.89
CA THR A 194 21.19 -19.17 -5.72
C THR A 194 20.79 -19.28 -7.18
N VAL A 195 21.08 -18.25 -7.96
CA VAL A 195 20.89 -18.24 -9.41
C VAL A 195 22.25 -18.37 -10.05
N THR A 196 22.44 -19.40 -10.85
CA THR A 196 23.64 -19.59 -11.64
C THR A 196 23.37 -19.11 -13.05
N ASP A 197 24.22 -18.25 -13.60
CA ASP A 197 24.11 -17.82 -15.00
C ASP A 197 24.67 -18.88 -15.97
N ASN A 198 24.48 -18.67 -17.27
CA ASN A 198 25.03 -19.56 -18.31
C ASN A 198 26.57 -19.62 -18.32
N ALA A 199 27.24 -18.65 -17.69
CA ALA A 199 28.68 -18.60 -17.53
C ALA A 199 29.16 -19.24 -16.21
N ASN A 200 28.25 -19.92 -15.49
CA ASN A 200 28.48 -20.60 -14.22
C ASN A 200 28.82 -19.66 -13.03
N ASN A 201 28.56 -18.35 -13.16
CA ASN A 201 28.66 -17.41 -12.06
C ASN A 201 27.46 -17.56 -11.14
N LYS A 202 27.72 -17.63 -9.82
CA LYS A 202 26.69 -17.75 -8.80
C LYS A 202 26.29 -16.37 -8.28
N SER A 203 25.01 -16.06 -8.39
CA SER A 203 24.40 -14.86 -7.81
C SER A 203 23.32 -15.25 -6.80
N PHE A 204 23.00 -14.34 -5.88
CA PHE A 204 21.97 -14.57 -4.87
C PHE A 204 20.71 -13.76 -5.23
N SER A 205 19.56 -14.43 -5.15
CA SER A 205 18.24 -13.84 -5.32
C SER A 205 17.36 -14.21 -4.12
N SER A 206 16.32 -13.41 -3.89
CA SER A 206 15.34 -13.64 -2.82
C SER A 206 13.95 -13.69 -3.45
N GLU A 207 13.14 -14.65 -3.05
CA GLU A 207 11.77 -14.80 -3.54
C GLU A 207 10.80 -14.77 -2.36
N LEU A 208 9.73 -13.99 -2.51
CA LEU A 208 8.58 -13.97 -1.63
C LEU A 208 7.38 -14.54 -2.40
N LYS A 209 6.79 -15.62 -1.88
CA LYS A 209 5.61 -16.27 -2.45
C LYS A 209 4.46 -16.16 -1.46
N ILE A 210 3.28 -15.84 -1.97
CA ILE A 210 2.03 -15.77 -1.20
C ILE A 210 1.03 -16.70 -1.88
N ASP A 211 0.61 -17.75 -1.20
CA ASP A 211 -0.36 -18.72 -1.70
C ASP A 211 -1.62 -18.72 -0.81
N ILE A 212 -2.79 -18.90 -1.41
CA ILE A 212 -4.13 -18.88 -0.79
C ILE A 212 -4.83 -20.19 -1.11
#